data_AF-A0A2J6WU79-F1
#
_entry.id   AF-A0A2J6WU79-F1
#
_cell.length_a   1.000
_cell.length_b   1.000
_cell.length_c   1.000
_cell.angle_alpha   90.00
_cell.angle_beta   90.00
_cell.angle_gamma   90.00
#
_symmetry.space_group_name_H-M   'P 1'
#
loop_
_entity.id
_entity.type
_entity.pdbx_description
1 polymer ?
#
loop_
_entity_poly.entity_id
_entity_poly.type
_entity_poly.pdbx_seq_one_letter_code
_entity_poly.pdbx_strand_id
1 'polypeptide(L)'
;MTMTGMSRLRRFSLFTLMIGIELCLLVSAVGWLLSATPSRTPLSANPDLTPLVDEIRGRMSGEIIDPLIEVKPGITIRVSNIRGFRYAGSIYYYYIEGAPNYDPLSRGIIRPDQVEIVLRETSGTQTIVLYRVH
;
A
#
# COMPACT_ATOMS: atom_id res chain seq x y z
N MET A 1 -40.17 36.53 -56.20
CA MET A 1 -39.36 35.35 -55.80
C MET A 1 -38.80 35.64 -54.42
N THR A 2 -39.20 34.87 -53.42
CA THR A 2 -39.32 35.24 -52.00
C THR A 2 -38.02 35.13 -51.20
N MET A 3 -37.56 36.24 -50.60
CA MET A 3 -36.36 36.33 -49.72
C MET A 3 -36.46 35.52 -48.40
N THR A 4 -37.58 34.85 -48.15
CA THR A 4 -37.87 34.10 -46.92
C THR A 4 -37.22 32.71 -46.87
N GLY A 5 -36.78 32.16 -48.01
CA GLY A 5 -36.16 30.83 -48.09
C GLY A 5 -34.67 30.79 -47.68
N MET A 6 -33.91 31.85 -47.98
CA MET A 6 -32.46 31.91 -47.72
C MET A 6 -32.12 32.04 -46.23
N SER A 7 -32.95 32.73 -45.44
CA SER A 7 -32.72 32.90 -44.00
C SER A 7 -32.97 31.63 -43.19
N ARG A 8 -33.93 30.77 -43.63
CA ARG A 8 -34.20 29.47 -43.00
C ARG A 8 -33.09 28.46 -43.23
N LEU A 9 -32.55 28.36 -44.46
CA LEU A 9 -31.40 27.49 -44.75
C LEU A 9 -30.15 27.89 -43.95
N ARG A 10 -29.87 29.19 -43.85
CA ARG A 10 -28.72 29.72 -43.11
C ARG A 10 -28.83 29.48 -41.61
N ARG A 11 -30.04 29.58 -41.04
CA ARG A 11 -30.32 29.25 -39.64
C ARG A 11 -30.21 27.76 -39.34
N PHE A 12 -30.63 26.89 -40.26
CA PHE A 12 -30.49 25.44 -40.12
C PHE A 12 -29.01 25.01 -40.15
N SER A 13 -28.22 25.61 -41.06
CA SER A 13 -26.78 25.38 -41.16
C SER A 13 -26.01 25.82 -39.91
N LEU A 14 -26.37 26.96 -39.31
CA LEU A 14 -25.77 27.43 -38.05
C LEU A 14 -26.12 26.52 -36.87
N PHE A 15 -27.35 26.01 -36.83
CA PHE A 15 -27.78 25.07 -35.79
C PHE A 15 -27.00 23.74 -35.88
N THR A 16 -26.82 23.19 -37.08
CA THR A 16 -26.01 21.97 -37.29
C THR A 16 -24.54 22.20 -36.92
N LEU A 17 -23.98 23.38 -37.23
CA LEU A 17 -22.62 23.75 -36.85
C LEU A 17 -22.45 23.79 -35.33
N MET A 18 -23.39 24.40 -34.61
CA MET A 18 -23.35 24.50 -33.15
C MET A 18 -23.42 23.12 -32.48
N ILE A 19 -24.30 22.24 -32.96
CA ILE A 19 -24.39 20.86 -32.47
C ILE A 19 -23.07 20.12 -32.70
N GLY A 20 -22.46 20.26 -33.87
CA GLY A 20 -21.17 19.63 -34.17
C GLY A 20 -20.06 20.09 -33.21
N ILE A 21 -19.99 21.39 -32.94
CA ILE A 21 -19.01 21.97 -32.01
C ILE A 21 -19.24 21.45 -30.58
N GLU A 22 -20.48 21.44 -30.11
CA GLU A 22 -20.83 20.95 -28.78
C GLU A 22 -20.45 19.47 -28.62
N LEU A 23 -20.71 18.65 -29.64
CA LEU A 23 -20.37 17.24 -29.63
C LEU A 23 -18.84 17.02 -29.60
N CYS A 24 -18.08 17.83 -30.35
CA CYS A 24 -16.61 17.80 -30.28
C CYS A 24 -16.08 18.21 -28.90
N LEU A 25 -16.68 19.21 -28.26
CA LEU A 25 -16.31 19.65 -26.92
C LEU A 25 -16.60 18.55 -25.88
N LEU A 26 -17.75 17.89 -25.97
CA LEU A 26 -18.11 16.78 -25.10
C LEU A 26 -17.14 15.60 -25.25
N VAL A 27 -16.81 15.21 -26.48
CA VAL A 27 -15.84 14.13 -26.74
C VAL A 27 -14.45 14.49 -26.21
N SER A 28 -14.03 15.75 -26.39
CA SER A 28 -12.73 16.23 -25.89
C SER A 28 -12.68 16.24 -24.36
N ALA A 29 -13.76 16.68 -23.70
CA ALA A 29 -13.87 16.65 -22.24
C ALA A 29 -13.83 15.23 -21.68
N VAL A 30 -14.51 14.28 -22.33
CA VAL A 30 -14.47 12.86 -21.96
C VAL A 30 -13.07 12.28 -22.16
N GLY A 31 -12.42 12.57 -23.29
CA GLY A 31 -11.05 12.14 -23.55
C GLY A 31 -10.05 12.69 -22.52
N TRP A 32 -10.19 13.97 -22.18
CA TRP A 32 -9.39 14.60 -21.14
C TRP A 32 -9.62 13.96 -19.77
N LEU A 33 -10.88 13.72 -19.39
CA LEU A 33 -11.23 13.07 -18.12
C LEU A 33 -10.64 11.65 -18.03
N LEU A 34 -10.70 10.87 -19.11
CA LEU A 34 -10.11 9.54 -19.19
C LEU A 34 -8.58 9.59 -19.08
N SER A 35 -7.94 10.57 -19.71
CA SER A 35 -6.47 10.78 -19.62
C SER A 35 -6.02 11.30 -18.25
N ALA A 36 -6.90 12.01 -17.54
CA ALA A 36 -6.65 12.52 -16.19
C ALA A 36 -6.89 11.44 -15.12
N THR A 37 -7.29 10.22 -15.50
CA THR A 37 -7.37 9.12 -14.54
C THR A 37 -5.96 8.78 -14.05
N PRO A 38 -5.68 8.83 -12.74
CA PRO A 38 -4.39 8.44 -12.22
C PRO A 38 -4.12 6.99 -12.63
N SER A 39 -2.90 6.72 -13.09
CA SER A 39 -2.44 5.37 -13.43
C SER A 39 -2.85 4.44 -12.29
N ARG A 40 -3.67 3.42 -12.59
CA ARG A 40 -4.07 2.43 -11.60
C ARG A 40 -2.80 1.82 -11.04
N THR A 41 -2.41 2.22 -9.83
CA THR A 41 -1.39 1.51 -9.06
C THR A 41 -1.86 0.07 -9.03
N PRO A 42 -1.05 -0.90 -9.52
CA PRO A 42 -1.44 -2.29 -9.40
C PRO A 42 -1.76 -2.53 -7.93
N LEU A 43 -2.94 -3.08 -7.61
CA LEU A 43 -3.20 -3.59 -6.27
C LEU A 43 -2.08 -4.58 -6.01
N SER A 44 -1.10 -4.14 -5.21
CA SER A 44 0.06 -4.92 -4.83
C SER A 44 -0.43 -6.31 -4.48
N ALA A 45 0.05 -7.33 -5.18
CA ALA A 45 0.02 -8.67 -4.61
C ALA A 45 0.65 -8.53 -3.23
N ASN A 46 -0.15 -8.64 -2.17
CA ASN A 46 0.40 -8.60 -0.82
C ASN A 46 1.37 -9.78 -0.76
N PRO A 47 2.68 -9.56 -0.56
CA PRO A 47 3.64 -10.66 -0.61
C PRO A 47 3.20 -11.71 0.42
N ASP A 48 3.25 -12.98 0.06
CA ASP A 48 2.98 -14.05 1.02
C ASP A 48 4.01 -13.97 2.15
N LEU A 49 3.54 -13.68 3.36
CA LEU A 49 4.35 -13.49 4.57
C LEU A 49 4.48 -14.77 5.39
N THR A 50 3.85 -15.87 4.97
CA THR A 50 3.98 -17.20 5.63
C THR A 50 5.44 -17.59 5.86
N PRO A 51 6.37 -17.40 4.91
CA PRO A 51 7.79 -17.71 5.13
C PRO A 51 8.43 -16.93 6.28
N LEU A 52 8.05 -15.66 6.49
CA LEU A 52 8.58 -14.86 7.60
C LEU A 52 8.06 -15.35 8.94
N VAL A 53 6.78 -15.75 9.00
CA VAL A 53 6.19 -16.32 10.21
C VAL A 53 6.93 -17.59 10.59
N ASP A 54 7.21 -18.47 9.63
CA ASP A 54 7.95 -19.71 9.87
C ASP A 54 9.39 -19.43 10.29
N GLU A 55 10.04 -18.43 9.69
CA GLU A 55 11.38 -18.01 10.10
C GLU A 55 11.41 -17.44 11.52
N ILE A 56 10.39 -16.68 11.91
CA ILE A 56 10.25 -16.15 13.28
C ILE A 56 10.03 -17.30 14.25
N ARG A 57 9.11 -18.22 13.94
CA ARG A 57 8.83 -19.41 14.76
C ARG A 57 10.05 -20.30 14.92
N GLY A 58 10.76 -20.59 13.84
CA GLY A 58 11.99 -21.38 13.86
C GLY A 58 13.07 -20.74 14.74
N ARG A 59 13.20 -19.41 14.72
CA ARG A 59 14.11 -18.70 15.64
C ARG A 59 13.65 -18.78 17.08
N MET A 60 12.35 -18.61 17.33
CA MET A 60 11.76 -18.68 18.66
C MET A 60 11.89 -20.07 19.28
N SER A 61 11.68 -21.13 18.51
CA SER A 61 11.86 -22.53 18.93
C SER A 61 13.33 -22.91 19.09
N GLY A 62 14.26 -22.13 18.51
CA GLY A 62 15.69 -22.42 18.51
C GLY A 62 16.13 -23.36 17.38
N GLU A 63 15.22 -23.73 16.48
CA GLU A 63 15.52 -24.49 15.25
C GLU A 63 16.41 -23.70 14.30
N ILE A 64 16.16 -22.39 14.20
CA ILE A 64 16.97 -21.45 13.43
C ILE A 64 17.81 -20.64 14.42
N ILE A 65 19.12 -20.63 14.21
CA ILE A 65 20.04 -19.86 15.04
C ILE A 65 19.77 -18.36 14.85
N ASP A 66 19.45 -17.69 15.95
CA ASP A 66 19.33 -16.24 16.04
C ASP A 66 20.15 -15.76 17.22
N PRO A 67 21.26 -15.04 16.99
CA PRO A 67 22.11 -14.57 18.06
C PRO A 67 21.33 -13.75 19.08
N LEU A 68 21.52 -14.08 20.36
CA LEU A 68 21.05 -13.26 21.47
C LEU A 68 22.13 -12.22 21.79
N ILE A 69 21.73 -10.95 21.85
CA ILE A 69 22.60 -9.86 22.25
C ILE A 69 22.06 -9.19 23.51
N GLU A 70 22.98 -8.81 24.38
CA GLU A 70 22.63 -8.03 25.56
C GLU A 70 22.43 -6.56 25.16
N VAL A 71 21.22 -6.03 25.39
CA VAL A 71 20.85 -4.65 25.02
C VAL A 71 20.89 -3.70 26.22
N LYS A 72 20.75 -4.26 27.42
CA LYS A 72 20.87 -3.61 28.73
C LYS A 72 21.32 -4.68 29.72
N PRO A 73 21.91 -4.29 30.87
CA PRO A 73 22.31 -5.25 31.90
C PRO A 73 21.18 -6.23 32.25
N GLY A 74 21.41 -7.53 31.98
CA GLY A 74 20.45 -8.60 32.24
C GLY A 74 19.28 -8.72 31.25
N ILE A 75 19.28 -7.95 30.15
CA ILE A 75 18.26 -8.03 29.10
C ILE A 75 18.93 -8.51 27.80
N THR A 76 18.66 -9.75 27.43
CA THR A 76 19.11 -10.36 26.18
C THR A 76 17.98 -10.47 25.20
N ILE A 77 18.16 -9.92 23.99
CA ILE A 77 17.16 -9.95 22.93
C ILE A 77 17.78 -10.54 21.67
N ARG A 78 16.94 -11.19 20.87
CA ARG A 78 17.26 -11.69 19.54
C ARG A 78 17.65 -10.56 18.60
N VAL A 79 18.74 -10.72 17.86
CA VAL A 79 19.20 -9.72 16.87
C VAL A 79 18.11 -9.44 15.84
N SER A 80 17.37 -10.46 15.42
CA SER A 80 16.28 -10.30 14.45
C SER A 80 15.14 -9.39 14.92
N ASN A 81 14.88 -9.32 16.24
CA ASN A 81 13.86 -8.43 16.78
C ASN A 81 14.24 -6.95 16.64
N ILE A 82 15.55 -6.64 16.60
CA ILE A 82 16.06 -5.28 16.40
C ILE A 82 16.22 -4.93 14.92
N ARG A 83 16.79 -5.86 14.13
CA ARG A 83 17.13 -5.61 12.72
C ARG A 83 15.98 -5.84 11.75
N GLY A 84 14.97 -6.60 12.16
CA GLY A 84 13.89 -7.05 11.29
C GLY A 84 14.37 -8.05 10.23
N PHE A 85 13.48 -8.35 9.29
CA PHE A 85 13.67 -9.26 8.17
C PHE A 85 13.54 -8.53 6.86
N ARG A 86 14.50 -8.72 5.96
CA ARG A 86 14.40 -8.20 4.60
C ARG A 86 13.66 -9.23 3.74
N TYR A 87 12.50 -8.86 3.22
CA TYR A 87 11.69 -9.72 2.35
C TYR A 87 10.97 -8.89 1.29
N ALA A 88 10.85 -9.42 0.08
CA ALA A 88 10.17 -8.73 -1.04
C ALA A 88 10.55 -7.24 -1.21
N GLY A 89 11.83 -6.90 -1.00
CA GLY A 89 12.34 -5.53 -1.12
C GLY A 89 12.04 -4.59 0.06
N SER A 90 11.28 -5.04 1.07
CA SER A 90 10.93 -4.28 2.28
C SER A 90 11.61 -4.86 3.52
N ILE A 91 11.67 -4.07 4.60
CA ILE A 91 12.10 -4.55 5.92
C ILE A 91 10.83 -4.70 6.77
N TYR A 92 10.62 -5.91 7.27
CA TYR A 92 9.54 -6.24 8.17
C TYR A 92 10.09 -6.37 9.59
N TYR A 93 9.40 -5.77 10.53
CA TYR A 93 9.64 -5.96 11.94
C TYR A 93 8.52 -6.79 12.54
N TYR A 94 8.79 -7.39 13.69
CA TYR A 94 7.82 -8.18 14.39
C TYR A 94 7.84 -7.89 15.88
N TYR A 95 6.69 -8.07 16.51
CA TYR A 95 6.58 -8.14 17.95
C TYR A 95 5.66 -9.30 18.33
N ILE A 96 5.86 -9.82 19.54
CA ILE A 96 5.07 -10.89 20.12
C ILE A 96 4.13 -10.30 21.17
N GLU A 97 2.83 -10.49 21.01
CA GLU A 97 1.87 -9.94 21.98
C GLU A 97 2.06 -10.59 23.36
N GLY A 98 2.08 -9.76 24.40
CA GLY A 98 2.26 -10.22 25.79
C GLY A 98 3.69 -10.61 26.18
N ALA A 99 4.68 -10.47 25.27
CA ALA A 99 6.09 -10.73 25.56
C ALA A 99 6.91 -9.44 25.61
N PRO A 100 8.10 -9.46 26.27
CA PRO A 100 9.06 -8.38 26.17
C PRO A 100 9.63 -8.31 24.75
N ASN A 101 9.40 -7.18 24.07
CA ASN A 101 9.91 -6.91 22.73
C ASN A 101 10.90 -5.74 22.75
N TYR A 102 11.76 -5.69 21.74
CA TYR A 102 12.81 -4.68 21.57
C TYR A 102 12.94 -4.21 20.12
N ASP A 103 11.87 -4.39 19.35
CA ASP A 103 11.74 -3.86 17.99
C ASP A 103 11.61 -2.33 18.01
N PRO A 104 11.80 -1.65 16.86
CA PRO A 104 11.79 -0.19 16.81
C PRO A 104 10.50 0.47 17.34
N LEU A 105 9.34 -0.16 17.15
CA LEU A 105 8.06 0.30 17.68
C LEU A 105 8.01 0.14 19.21
N SER A 106 8.35 -1.04 19.74
CA SER A 106 8.39 -1.29 21.20
C SER A 106 9.41 -0.42 21.93
N ARG A 107 10.48 0.01 21.25
CA ARG A 107 11.48 0.94 21.77
C ARG A 107 11.06 2.42 21.70
N GLY A 108 9.95 2.74 21.05
CA GLY A 108 9.51 4.12 20.81
C GLY A 108 10.40 4.89 19.84
N ILE A 109 11.21 4.21 19.02
CA ILE A 109 12.00 4.84 17.96
C ILE A 109 11.08 5.25 16.80
N ILE A 110 10.07 4.43 16.55
CA ILE A 110 9.06 4.62 15.51
C ILE A 110 7.72 4.82 16.19
N ARG A 111 6.93 5.75 15.68
CA ARG A 111 5.59 6.00 16.22
C ARG A 111 4.53 5.08 15.58
N PRO A 112 3.43 4.78 16.27
CA PRO A 112 2.37 3.91 15.74
C PRO A 112 1.71 4.42 14.44
N ASP A 113 1.72 5.72 14.18
CA ASP A 113 1.20 6.31 12.94
C ASP A 113 2.10 6.03 11.72
N GLN A 114 3.33 5.57 11.93
CA GLN A 114 4.32 5.31 10.88
C GLN A 114 4.43 3.82 10.54
N VAL A 115 3.63 2.98 11.18
CA VAL A 115 3.65 1.53 10.96
C VAL A 115 2.39 1.06 10.27
N GLU A 116 2.55 0.11 9.36
CA GLU A 116 1.46 -0.65 8.77
C GLU A 116 1.57 -2.08 9.28
N ILE A 117 0.57 -2.54 10.03
CA ILE A 117 0.46 -3.94 10.42
C ILE A 117 0.04 -4.74 9.19
N VAL A 118 0.92 -5.62 8.73
CA VAL A 118 0.73 -6.40 7.49
C VAL A 118 0.20 -7.80 7.76
N LEU A 119 0.47 -8.34 8.96
CA LEU A 119 -0.01 -9.65 9.37
C LEU A 119 -0.12 -9.73 10.90
N ARG A 120 -1.18 -10.37 11.37
CA ARG A 120 -1.35 -10.79 12.76
C ARG A 120 -1.66 -12.28 12.78
N GLU A 121 -0.68 -13.08 13.16
CA GLU A 121 -0.75 -14.53 13.16
C GLU A 121 -1.05 -15.06 14.57
N THR A 122 -2.18 -15.76 14.72
CA THR A 122 -2.69 -16.24 16.02
C THR A 122 -2.73 -17.77 16.15
N SER A 123 -2.37 -18.53 15.11
CA SER A 123 -2.42 -20.01 15.12
C SER A 123 -1.34 -20.67 15.99
N GLY A 124 -0.31 -19.91 16.39
CA GLY A 124 0.78 -20.41 17.23
C GLY A 124 0.52 -20.27 18.74
N THR A 125 1.46 -20.72 19.56
CA THR A 125 1.43 -20.56 21.03
C THR A 125 1.45 -19.09 21.47
N GLN A 126 2.00 -18.21 20.62
CA GLN A 126 2.06 -16.78 20.84
C GLN A 126 1.61 -16.06 19.56
N THR A 127 0.92 -14.94 19.73
CA THR A 127 0.51 -14.10 18.59
C THR A 127 1.73 -13.34 18.06
N ILE A 128 2.03 -13.54 16.78
CA ILE A 128 3.11 -12.84 16.08
C ILE A 128 2.48 -11.74 15.24
N VAL A 129 2.90 -10.49 15.46
CA VAL A 129 2.47 -9.35 14.65
C VAL A 129 3.63 -8.89 13.79
N LEU A 130 3.44 -8.87 12.48
CA LEU A 130 4.38 -8.31 11.53
C LEU A 130 3.90 -6.93 11.07
N TYR A 131 4.85 -6.00 11.02
CA TYR A 131 4.60 -4.66 10.53
C TYR A 131 5.75 -4.19 9.65
N ARG A 132 5.46 -3.21 8.80
CA ARG A 132 6.46 -2.46 8.05
C ARG A 132 6.34 -0.98 8.35
N VAL A 133 7.41 -0.23 8.09
CA VAL A 133 7.45 1.22 8.24
C VAL A 133 7.16 1.86 6.90
N HIS A 134 6.35 2.90 6.86
CA HIS A 134 6.02 3.67 5.65
C HIS A 134 6.44 5.15 5.77
#